data_AF-A0A3A0A985-F1
#
_entry.id   AF-A0A3A0A985-F1
#
_cell.length_a   1.000
_cell.length_b   1.000
_cell.length_c   1.000
_cell.angle_alpha   90.00
_cell.angle_beta   90.00
_cell.angle_gamma   90.00
#
_symmetry.space_group_name_H-M   'P 1'
#
loop_
_entity.id
_entity.type
_entity.pdbx_description
1 polymer ?
#
loop_
_entity_poly.entity_id
_entity_poly.type
_entity_poly.pdbx_seq_one_letter_code
_entity_poly.pdbx_strand_id
1 'polypeptide(L)'
;MYQRSRTQFSRRSAAGQTLVIFAAGLLVLIGALALAVDAGYLMAQRRGAQAAADAAALAGAKAVQRNQTSVVVGTGQEYATLNGFSNGAGNTVAINYPPASGSRAGDTACVQAVIDHEAQRFFLGAIYSGPWTASADATACAEMTPRPYALVALDPAGSGLTAGGNSYLYINNGGALSDSNVNICGTAAWIQAQGPLDAVGGITVCPNADVEAQTMNGSAPTMSDPLSGVAEPNCGSLPVYPDPDIKNSTPSPINIPAGSYPSGITISGNSKVINFASGVYCFGGDLKTRGGANGNTLNGSDVLFFFQGSAEFDVDGGGNHVIIDSGPGTNCTIPACNARIVIFYARTNCSDLWLVGGNNTDVNGIIYAPCSLIHLGGASGSEITGQVIGAEATIVGGADLQINYVQYVETSIPLVYLVE
;
A
#
# COMPACT_ATOMS: atom_id res chain seq x y z
N MET A 1 -97.97 67.09 -10.65
CA MET A 1 -97.20 66.69 -9.44
C MET A 1 -96.73 65.26 -9.65
N TYR A 2 -95.44 65.03 -9.94
CA TYR A 2 -94.69 63.79 -9.62
C TYR A 2 -93.24 63.94 -10.13
N GLN A 3 -92.33 64.33 -9.25
CA GLN A 3 -90.88 64.26 -9.49
C GLN A 3 -90.43 62.81 -9.25
N ARG A 4 -89.77 62.20 -10.24
CA ARG A 4 -89.03 60.95 -10.05
C ARG A 4 -87.63 61.29 -9.52
N SER A 5 -87.39 61.00 -8.24
CA SER A 5 -86.03 60.93 -7.70
C SER A 5 -85.41 59.58 -8.13
N ARG A 6 -84.25 59.64 -8.78
CA ARG A 6 -83.36 58.49 -9.00
C ARG A 6 -82.32 58.51 -7.90
N THR A 7 -82.46 57.66 -6.90
CA THR A 7 -81.42 57.36 -5.92
C THR A 7 -80.29 56.60 -6.62
N GLN A 8 -79.13 57.25 -6.79
CA GLN A 8 -77.88 56.58 -7.13
C GLN A 8 -77.39 55.80 -5.89
N PHE A 9 -77.35 54.47 -5.99
CA PHE A 9 -76.64 53.63 -5.02
C PHE A 9 -75.13 53.86 -5.17
N SER A 10 -74.54 54.46 -4.13
CA SER A 10 -73.10 54.64 -3.96
C SER A 10 -72.40 53.30 -3.73
N ARG A 11 -71.63 52.83 -4.73
CA ARG A 11 -70.63 51.75 -4.59
C ARG A 11 -69.29 52.32 -4.09
N ARG A 12 -69.21 52.78 -2.84
CA ARG A 12 -67.95 53.34 -2.29
C ARG A 12 -67.27 52.56 -1.17
N SER A 13 -67.79 51.43 -0.71
CA SER A 13 -67.27 50.78 0.50
C SER A 13 -66.44 49.50 0.30
N ALA A 14 -66.19 49.05 -0.94
CA ALA A 14 -65.41 47.82 -1.20
C ALA A 14 -63.96 48.05 -1.68
N ALA A 15 -63.59 49.29 -2.04
CA ALA A 15 -62.27 49.56 -2.65
C ALA A 15 -61.12 49.72 -1.62
N GLY A 16 -61.42 50.10 -0.37
CA GLY A 16 -60.39 50.31 0.66
C GLY A 16 -59.95 49.03 1.38
N GLN A 17 -60.88 48.10 1.63
CA GLN A 17 -60.59 46.86 2.37
C GLN A 17 -59.74 45.88 1.54
N THR A 18 -59.99 45.79 0.23
CA THR A 18 -59.21 44.95 -0.69
C THR A 18 -57.75 45.39 -0.75
N LEU A 19 -57.48 46.70 -0.69
CA LEU A 19 -56.12 47.23 -0.66
C LEU A 19 -55.35 46.76 0.59
N VAL A 20 -56.00 46.79 1.76
CA VAL A 20 -55.38 46.38 3.03
C VAL A 20 -55.11 44.87 3.06
N ILE A 21 -56.08 44.05 2.63
CA ILE A 21 -55.91 42.59 2.56
C ILE A 21 -54.82 42.23 1.53
N PHE A 22 -54.81 42.90 0.38
CA PHE A 22 -53.77 42.72 -0.63
C PHE A 22 -52.38 43.09 -0.11
N ALA A 23 -52.24 44.25 0.54
CA ALA A 23 -50.97 44.70 1.11
C ALA A 23 -50.48 43.75 2.21
N ALA A 24 -51.38 43.29 3.08
CA ALA A 24 -51.06 42.30 4.11
C ALA A 24 -50.64 40.95 3.50
N GLY A 25 -51.36 40.46 2.48
CA GLY A 25 -51.00 39.24 1.77
C GLY A 25 -49.65 39.34 1.06
N LEU A 26 -49.36 40.49 0.43
CA LEU A 26 -48.08 40.75 -0.21
C LEU A 26 -46.93 40.76 0.80
N LEU A 27 -47.12 41.35 1.98
CA LEU A 27 -46.14 41.34 3.06
C LEU A 27 -45.80 39.90 3.48
N VAL A 28 -46.82 39.05 3.64
CA VAL A 28 -46.62 37.63 3.98
C VAL A 28 -45.84 36.90 2.89
N LEU A 29 -46.15 37.13 1.61
CA LEU A 29 -45.43 36.52 0.50
C LEU A 29 -43.96 36.96 0.44
N ILE A 30 -43.67 38.25 0.68
CA ILE A 30 -42.30 38.76 0.75
C ILE A 30 -41.55 38.13 1.94
N GLY A 31 -42.20 38.03 3.10
CA GLY A 31 -41.62 37.37 4.28
C GLY A 31 -41.32 35.89 4.03
N ALA A 32 -42.20 35.17 3.33
CA ALA A 32 -41.98 33.79 2.95
C ALA A 32 -40.81 33.63 1.96
N LEU A 33 -40.70 34.51 0.98
CA LEU A 33 -39.57 34.52 0.03
C LEU A 33 -38.24 34.84 0.72
N ALA A 34 -38.23 35.81 1.63
CA ALA A 34 -37.08 36.15 2.45
C ALA A 34 -36.58 34.92 3.26
N LEU A 35 -37.50 34.23 3.95
CA LEU A 35 -37.17 33.01 4.68
C LEU A 35 -36.67 31.89 3.78
N ALA A 36 -37.26 31.73 2.59
CA ALA A 36 -36.83 30.73 1.62
C ALA A 36 -35.38 30.97 1.13
N VAL A 37 -34.99 32.23 0.95
CA VAL A 37 -33.61 32.61 0.58
C VAL A 37 -32.63 32.29 1.72
N ASP A 38 -32.94 32.71 2.96
CA ASP A 38 -32.08 32.44 4.12
C ASP A 38 -31.93 30.93 4.39
N ALA A 39 -33.03 30.17 4.32
CA ALA A 39 -33.01 28.72 4.48
C ALA A 39 -32.26 28.03 3.34
N GLY A 40 -32.45 28.48 2.09
CA GLY A 40 -31.73 27.96 0.93
C GLY A 40 -30.22 28.18 1.05
N TYR A 41 -29.80 29.35 1.53
CA TYR A 41 -28.40 29.65 1.81
C TYR A 41 -27.84 28.77 2.93
N LEU A 42 -28.57 28.61 4.06
CA LEU A 42 -28.15 27.74 5.15
C LEU A 42 -27.97 26.28 4.68
N MET A 43 -28.90 25.76 3.87
CA MET A 43 -28.78 24.41 3.31
C MET A 43 -27.58 24.27 2.37
N ALA A 44 -27.26 25.31 1.61
CA ALA A 44 -26.06 25.33 0.78
C ALA A 44 -24.78 25.32 1.64
N GLN A 45 -24.74 26.12 2.70
CA GLN A 45 -23.61 26.11 3.65
C GLN A 45 -23.45 24.76 4.35
N ARG A 46 -24.56 24.10 4.71
CA ARG A 46 -24.50 22.76 5.33
C ARG A 46 -23.88 21.70 4.41
N ARG A 47 -24.19 21.74 3.10
CA ARG A 47 -23.53 20.85 2.13
C ARG A 47 -22.03 21.13 2.02
N GLY A 48 -21.65 22.41 2.02
CA GLY A 48 -20.24 22.81 2.04
C GLY A 48 -19.53 22.32 3.30
N ALA A 49 -20.14 22.50 4.46
CA ALA A 49 -19.59 22.06 5.74
C ALA A 49 -19.42 20.54 5.78
N GLN A 50 -20.38 19.76 5.24
CA GLN A 50 -20.24 18.30 5.15
C GLN A 50 -19.08 17.89 4.24
N ALA A 51 -18.97 18.46 3.04
CA ALA A 51 -17.85 18.16 2.15
C ALA A 51 -16.49 18.51 2.78
N ALA A 52 -16.42 19.62 3.52
CA ALA A 52 -15.24 20.01 4.27
C ALA A 52 -14.93 19.06 5.43
N ALA A 53 -15.95 18.61 6.18
CA ALA A 53 -15.80 17.65 7.27
C ALA A 53 -15.31 16.29 6.75
N ASP A 54 -15.93 15.77 5.69
CA ASP A 54 -15.54 14.51 5.04
C ASP A 54 -14.08 14.57 4.56
N ALA A 55 -13.70 15.67 3.90
CA ALA A 55 -12.33 15.88 3.43
C ALA A 55 -11.33 15.99 4.60
N ALA A 56 -11.67 16.72 5.65
CA ALA A 56 -10.84 16.88 6.84
C ALA A 56 -10.65 15.56 7.60
N ALA A 57 -11.73 14.77 7.77
CA ALA A 57 -11.69 13.45 8.40
C ALA A 57 -10.82 12.48 7.57
N LEU A 58 -11.04 12.38 6.25
CA LEU A 58 -10.24 11.55 5.35
C LEU A 58 -8.75 11.94 5.37
N ALA A 59 -8.45 13.24 5.36
CA ALA A 59 -7.07 13.72 5.40
C ALA A 59 -6.38 13.40 6.73
N GLY A 60 -7.09 13.58 7.86
CA GLY A 60 -6.61 13.15 9.17
C GLY A 60 -6.39 11.64 9.24
N ALA A 61 -7.34 10.84 8.73
CA ALA A 61 -7.21 9.38 8.70
C ALA A 61 -6.06 8.92 7.79
N LYS A 62 -5.74 9.64 6.70
CA LYS A 62 -4.52 9.41 5.91
C LYS A 62 -3.23 9.71 6.68
N ALA A 63 -3.22 10.69 7.59
CA ALA A 63 -2.08 10.89 8.47
C ALA A 63 -1.93 9.74 9.49
N VAL A 64 -3.06 9.22 10.02
CA VAL A 64 -3.06 8.01 10.86
C VAL A 64 -2.54 6.80 10.09
N GLN A 65 -3.01 6.59 8.85
CA GLN A 65 -2.58 5.54 7.92
C GLN A 65 -1.06 5.53 7.70
N ARG A 66 -0.42 6.70 7.71
CA ARG A 66 1.04 6.87 7.55
C ARG A 66 1.82 6.82 8.87
N ASN A 67 1.18 6.46 9.98
CA ASN A 67 1.75 6.54 11.33
C ASN A 67 2.24 7.95 11.74
N GLN A 68 1.66 9.00 11.15
CA GLN A 68 2.01 10.41 11.41
C GLN A 68 0.98 11.06 12.35
N THR A 69 0.81 10.49 13.55
CA THR A 69 -0.26 10.90 14.48
C THR A 69 -0.14 12.35 14.98
N SER A 70 1.07 12.92 15.00
CA SER A 70 1.33 14.30 15.45
C SER A 70 0.79 15.38 14.51
N VAL A 71 0.56 15.06 13.23
CA VAL A 71 0.09 16.05 12.23
C VAL A 71 -1.41 15.94 11.93
N VAL A 72 -2.10 14.91 12.45
CA VAL A 72 -3.52 14.61 12.16
C VAL A 72 -4.42 15.84 12.28
N VAL A 73 -4.33 16.57 13.39
CA VAL A 73 -5.15 17.76 13.65
C VAL A 73 -4.84 18.87 12.65
N GLY A 74 -3.55 19.13 12.40
CA GLY A 74 -3.11 20.17 11.47
C GLY A 74 -3.53 19.88 10.03
N THR A 75 -3.32 18.65 9.57
CA THR A 75 -3.73 18.19 8.23
C THR A 75 -5.25 18.24 8.06
N GLY A 76 -6.04 17.83 9.06
CA GLY A 76 -7.49 17.96 9.00
C GLY A 76 -7.96 19.42 8.87
N GLN A 77 -7.37 20.33 9.65
CA GLN A 77 -7.69 21.77 9.59
C GLN A 77 -7.29 22.41 8.25
N GLU A 78 -6.17 21.99 7.67
CA GLU A 78 -5.73 22.44 6.35
C GLU A 78 -6.74 22.04 5.27
N TYR A 79 -7.20 20.79 5.27
CA TYR A 79 -8.18 20.32 4.30
C TYR A 79 -9.56 20.98 4.50
N ALA A 80 -9.98 21.27 5.74
CA ALA A 80 -11.17 22.08 5.99
C ALA A 80 -11.03 23.49 5.40
N THR A 81 -9.85 24.11 5.57
CA THR A 81 -9.53 25.44 5.03
C THR A 81 -9.54 25.46 3.51
N LEU A 82 -8.97 24.44 2.85
CA LEU A 82 -9.00 24.28 1.39
C LEU A 82 -10.43 24.17 0.85
N ASN A 83 -11.37 23.65 1.65
CA ASN A 83 -12.79 23.58 1.33
C ASN A 83 -13.59 24.83 1.76
N GLY A 84 -12.92 25.91 2.18
CA GLY A 84 -13.53 27.20 2.51
C GLY A 84 -13.94 27.36 3.97
N PHE A 85 -13.62 26.41 4.85
CA PHE A 85 -13.95 26.42 6.27
C PHE A 85 -12.67 26.52 7.10
N SER A 86 -12.06 27.70 7.14
CA SER A 86 -10.94 27.96 8.06
C SER A 86 -11.45 28.12 9.49
N ASN A 87 -10.69 27.66 10.48
CA ASN A 87 -11.06 27.85 11.89
C ASN A 87 -10.99 29.35 12.27
N GLY A 88 -12.04 29.88 12.91
CA GLY A 88 -12.21 31.31 13.16
C GLY A 88 -13.09 32.01 12.12
N ALA A 89 -13.29 33.32 12.28
CA ALA A 89 -14.13 34.15 11.40
C ALA A 89 -15.57 33.64 11.18
N GLY A 90 -16.20 33.09 12.22
CA GLY A 90 -17.56 32.54 12.16
C GLY A 90 -17.62 31.03 11.95
N ASN A 91 -16.47 30.36 11.82
CA ASN A 91 -16.36 28.90 11.78
C ASN A 91 -15.70 28.36 13.05
N THR A 92 -16.13 27.18 13.47
CA THR A 92 -15.38 26.32 14.40
C THR A 92 -15.06 25.02 13.68
N VAL A 93 -13.77 24.68 13.58
CA VAL A 93 -13.30 23.40 13.00
C VAL A 93 -12.58 22.62 14.09
N ALA A 94 -13.22 21.57 14.58
CA ALA A 94 -12.67 20.67 15.57
C ALA A 94 -12.29 19.33 14.91
N ILE A 95 -11.00 19.00 14.96
CA ILE A 95 -10.49 17.69 14.54
C ILE A 95 -10.17 16.90 15.80
N ASN A 96 -10.89 15.80 16.02
CA ASN A 96 -10.74 14.94 17.19
C ASN A 96 -10.03 13.63 16.78
N TYR A 97 -8.90 13.37 17.41
CA TYR A 97 -8.14 12.12 17.29
C TYR A 97 -7.73 11.63 18.68
N PRO A 98 -8.31 10.53 19.20
CA PRO A 98 -9.40 9.74 18.61
C PRO A 98 -10.75 10.50 18.56
N PRO A 99 -11.80 9.97 17.90
CA PRO A 99 -13.11 10.60 17.83
C PRO A 99 -13.70 10.83 19.23
N ALA A 100 -14.34 11.98 19.43
CA ALA A 100 -14.90 12.37 20.73
C ALA A 100 -16.30 11.79 20.97
N SER A 101 -17.01 11.44 19.89
CA SER A 101 -18.39 10.91 19.91
C SER A 101 -18.63 9.95 18.74
N GLY A 102 -19.85 9.42 18.62
CA GLY A 102 -20.25 8.50 17.56
C GLY A 102 -19.91 7.03 17.83
N SER A 103 -20.13 6.18 16.83
CA SER A 103 -19.91 4.72 16.91
C SER A 103 -18.43 4.32 17.06
N ARG A 104 -17.51 5.24 16.70
CA ARG A 104 -16.05 5.08 16.77
C ARG A 104 -15.39 5.94 17.84
N ALA A 105 -16.17 6.40 18.84
CA ALA A 105 -15.63 7.21 19.94
C ALA A 105 -14.48 6.48 20.66
N GLY A 106 -13.34 7.15 20.80
CA GLY A 106 -12.14 6.60 21.43
C GLY A 106 -11.29 5.67 20.56
N ASP A 107 -11.69 5.39 19.31
CA ASP A 107 -10.92 4.54 18.39
C ASP A 107 -9.70 5.28 17.82
N THR A 108 -8.50 4.78 18.11
CA THR A 108 -7.22 5.38 17.66
C THR A 108 -6.90 5.13 16.19
N ALA A 109 -7.71 4.33 15.49
CA ALA A 109 -7.64 4.17 14.04
C ALA A 109 -8.48 5.22 13.29
N CYS A 110 -9.29 6.01 14.00
CA CYS A 110 -10.28 6.90 13.41
C CYS A 110 -10.03 8.37 13.75
N VAL A 111 -10.49 9.27 12.89
CA VAL A 111 -10.44 10.72 13.06
C VAL A 111 -11.82 11.29 12.78
N GLN A 112 -12.28 12.18 13.66
CA GLN A 112 -13.55 12.88 13.51
C GLN A 112 -13.32 14.35 13.22
N ALA A 113 -14.03 14.89 12.24
CA ALA A 113 -14.07 16.31 11.92
C ALA A 113 -15.47 16.86 12.19
N VAL A 114 -15.55 17.87 13.05
CA VAL A 114 -16.79 18.60 13.35
C VAL A 114 -16.61 20.04 12.89
N ILE A 115 -17.50 20.48 12.00
CA ILE A 115 -17.48 21.84 11.44
C ILE A 115 -18.80 22.52 11.77
N ASP A 116 -18.70 23.66 12.46
CA ASP A 116 -19.81 24.58 12.71
C ASP A 116 -19.55 25.90 11.99
N HIS A 117 -20.49 26.33 11.15
CA HIS A 117 -20.43 27.61 10.42
C HIS A 117 -21.61 28.49 10.79
N GLU A 118 -21.34 29.72 11.26
CA GLU A 118 -22.37 30.73 11.46
C GLU A 118 -22.77 31.34 10.11
N ALA A 119 -23.92 30.91 9.58
CA ALA A 119 -24.40 31.38 8.30
C ALA A 119 -24.95 32.81 8.41
N GLN A 120 -24.69 33.62 7.39
CA GLN A 120 -25.28 34.95 7.28
C GLN A 120 -26.81 34.88 7.25
N ARG A 121 -27.43 35.79 8.01
CA ARG A 121 -28.88 35.99 8.10
C ARG A 121 -29.24 37.23 7.30
N PHE A 122 -29.64 37.10 6.04
CA PHE A 122 -29.92 38.24 5.16
C PHE A 122 -31.18 38.99 5.60
N PHE A 123 -32.29 38.27 5.74
CA PHE A 123 -33.58 38.87 6.11
C PHE A 123 -34.02 38.46 7.51
N LEU A 124 -33.75 37.21 7.88
CA LEU A 124 -34.06 36.64 9.19
C LEU A 124 -33.41 37.44 10.33
N GLY A 125 -32.25 38.07 10.09
CA GLY A 125 -31.54 38.89 11.07
C GLY A 125 -32.34 40.09 11.57
N ALA A 126 -33.36 40.54 10.83
CA ALA A 126 -34.22 41.64 11.26
C ALA A 126 -35.23 41.24 12.35
N ILE A 127 -35.55 39.95 12.48
CA ILE A 127 -36.61 39.43 13.36
C ILE A 127 -36.13 38.35 14.34
N TYR A 128 -34.94 37.78 14.12
CA TYR A 128 -34.38 36.72 14.94
C TYR A 128 -32.87 36.89 15.13
N SER A 129 -32.44 36.93 16.39
CA SER A 129 -31.05 37.12 16.79
C SER A 129 -30.38 35.85 17.35
N GLY A 130 -31.11 34.74 17.47
CA GLY A 130 -30.56 33.49 18.00
C GLY A 130 -29.61 32.76 17.03
N PRO A 131 -29.11 31.58 17.41
CA PRO A 131 -28.14 30.83 16.61
C PRO A 131 -28.73 30.42 15.25
N TRP A 132 -27.92 30.54 14.21
CA TRP A 132 -28.23 30.17 12.83
C TRP A 132 -27.00 29.54 12.18
N THR A 133 -26.70 28.31 12.59
CA THR A 133 -25.46 27.61 12.24
C THR A 133 -25.72 26.43 11.31
N ALA A 134 -24.81 26.21 10.38
CA ALA A 134 -24.70 25.00 9.59
C ALA A 134 -23.64 24.10 10.24
N SER A 135 -24.05 22.94 10.72
CA SER A 135 -23.17 21.97 11.39
C SER A 135 -23.04 20.69 10.57
N ALA A 136 -21.83 20.13 10.57
CA ALA A 136 -21.50 18.85 9.94
C ALA A 136 -20.53 18.06 10.81
N ASP A 137 -20.66 16.74 10.77
CA ASP A 137 -19.82 15.77 11.46
C ASP A 137 -19.46 14.67 10.45
N ALA A 138 -18.19 14.27 10.43
CA ALA A 138 -17.69 13.18 9.62
C ALA A 138 -16.61 12.43 10.38
N THR A 139 -16.61 11.10 10.29
CA THR A 139 -15.56 10.25 10.85
C THR A 139 -14.94 9.40 9.75
N ALA A 140 -13.61 9.31 9.71
CA ALA A 140 -12.89 8.42 8.80
C ALA A 140 -11.93 7.53 9.59
N CYS A 141 -11.75 6.29 9.15
CA CYS A 141 -10.87 5.31 9.80
C CYS A 141 -9.81 4.78 8.84
N ALA A 142 -8.67 4.39 9.40
CA ALA A 142 -7.59 3.68 8.70
C ALA A 142 -7.51 2.24 9.21
N GLU A 143 -7.86 1.26 8.38
CA GLU A 143 -7.85 -0.17 8.75
C GLU A 143 -6.92 -0.98 7.87
N MET A 144 -6.16 -1.91 8.49
CA MET A 144 -5.29 -2.82 7.74
C MET A 144 -6.13 -3.79 6.91
N THR A 145 -5.91 -3.78 5.60
CA THR A 145 -6.60 -4.66 4.66
C THR A 145 -5.58 -5.57 3.97
N PRO A 146 -5.77 -6.90 4.02
CA PRO A 146 -4.92 -7.84 3.31
C PRO A 146 -4.92 -7.59 1.79
N ARG A 147 -3.76 -7.71 1.16
CA ARG A 147 -3.56 -7.62 -0.28
C ARG A 147 -2.69 -8.77 -0.75
N PRO A 148 -2.90 -9.32 -1.96
CA PRO A 148 -2.13 -10.46 -2.45
C PRO A 148 -0.81 -10.00 -3.09
N TYR A 149 0.16 -9.53 -2.30
CA TYR A 149 1.46 -9.10 -2.84
C TYR A 149 2.44 -10.28 -2.89
N ALA A 150 2.83 -10.64 -4.12
CA ALA A 150 3.83 -11.67 -4.39
C ALA A 150 5.25 -11.10 -4.40
N LEU A 151 5.39 -9.84 -4.80
CA LEU A 151 6.66 -9.12 -4.82
C LEU A 151 6.51 -7.81 -4.03
N VAL A 152 7.36 -7.60 -3.03
CA VAL A 152 7.32 -6.43 -2.16
C VAL A 152 8.72 -5.81 -2.07
N ALA A 153 8.83 -4.53 -2.40
CA ALA A 153 9.99 -3.68 -2.11
C ALA A 153 9.65 -2.78 -0.91
N LEU A 154 10.34 -2.97 0.21
CA LEU A 154 10.02 -2.38 1.52
C LEU A 154 10.71 -1.04 1.80
N ASP A 155 11.77 -0.66 1.07
CA ASP A 155 12.52 0.56 1.38
C ASP A 155 11.84 1.81 0.78
N PRO A 156 11.29 2.72 1.61
CA PRO A 156 10.67 3.95 1.12
C PRO A 156 11.67 4.99 0.61
N ALA A 157 12.97 4.85 0.94
CA ALA A 157 14.03 5.75 0.48
C ALA A 157 14.82 5.20 -0.72
N GLY A 158 14.64 3.91 -1.03
CA GLY A 158 15.30 3.22 -2.14
C GLY A 158 14.73 3.56 -3.51
N SER A 159 15.25 2.91 -4.55
CA SER A 159 14.72 2.97 -5.92
C SER A 159 13.40 2.21 -6.10
N GLY A 160 13.07 1.32 -5.16
CA GLY A 160 11.81 0.59 -5.10
C GLY A 160 11.80 -0.65 -5.99
N LEU A 161 10.82 -0.74 -6.89
CA LEU A 161 10.74 -1.80 -7.88
C LEU A 161 11.13 -1.25 -9.25
N THR A 162 12.17 -1.80 -9.85
CA THR A 162 12.62 -1.40 -11.18
C THR A 162 12.57 -2.55 -12.16
N ALA A 163 12.27 -2.27 -13.42
CA ALA A 163 12.41 -3.24 -14.51
C ALA A 163 13.12 -2.58 -15.68
N GLY A 164 14.18 -3.21 -16.16
CA GLY A 164 15.04 -2.68 -17.22
C GLY A 164 15.36 -3.70 -18.31
N GLY A 165 16.05 -3.26 -19.36
CA GLY A 165 16.50 -4.15 -20.45
C GLY A 165 15.35 -4.75 -21.28
N ASN A 166 15.41 -6.05 -21.51
CA ASN A 166 14.39 -6.87 -22.20
C ASN A 166 13.84 -7.91 -21.22
N SER A 167 13.15 -7.44 -20.18
CA SER A 167 12.68 -8.27 -19.07
C SER A 167 11.19 -8.55 -19.19
N TYR A 168 10.77 -9.75 -18.81
CA TYR A 168 9.36 -10.12 -18.71
C TYR A 168 9.09 -10.75 -17.35
N LEU A 169 8.27 -10.10 -16.52
CA LEU A 169 7.82 -10.61 -15.24
C LEU A 169 6.33 -10.94 -15.30
N TYR A 170 5.99 -12.17 -14.95
CA TYR A 170 4.61 -12.63 -14.82
C TYR A 170 4.29 -12.99 -13.37
N ILE A 171 3.29 -12.35 -12.78
CA ILE A 171 2.82 -12.63 -11.41
C ILE A 171 1.44 -13.26 -11.47
N ASN A 172 1.36 -14.55 -11.12
CA ASN A 172 0.11 -15.30 -11.04
C ASN A 172 -0.53 -15.13 -9.67
N ASN A 173 -1.87 -15.01 -9.64
CA ASN A 173 -2.71 -14.91 -8.44
C ASN A 173 -2.33 -13.79 -7.46
N GLY A 174 -1.48 -12.84 -7.85
CA GLY A 174 -0.96 -11.80 -6.98
C GLY A 174 -0.44 -10.59 -7.74
N GLY A 175 -0.02 -9.61 -6.96
CA GLY A 175 0.45 -8.31 -7.40
C GLY A 175 1.84 -7.97 -6.87
N ALA A 176 2.23 -6.72 -7.04
CA ALA A 176 3.46 -6.18 -6.50
C ALA A 176 3.23 -4.85 -5.78
N LEU A 177 4.03 -4.61 -4.75
CA LEU A 177 4.06 -3.36 -4.00
C LEU A 177 5.48 -2.81 -3.96
N SER A 178 5.60 -1.49 -4.09
CA SER A 178 6.81 -0.75 -3.74
C SER A 178 6.48 0.34 -2.72
N ASP A 179 7.17 0.33 -1.59
CA ASP A 179 7.12 1.41 -0.59
C ASP A 179 7.83 2.70 -1.06
N SER A 180 8.45 2.65 -2.24
CA SER A 180 9.00 3.80 -2.97
C SER A 180 8.30 3.92 -4.34
N ASN A 181 9.07 3.97 -5.44
CA ASN A 181 8.56 4.08 -6.80
C ASN A 181 8.52 2.71 -7.50
N VAL A 182 7.73 2.63 -8.57
CA VAL A 182 7.80 1.55 -9.56
C VAL A 182 8.25 2.15 -10.89
N ASN A 183 9.44 1.78 -11.36
CA ASN A 183 10.04 2.34 -12.57
C ASN A 183 10.32 1.25 -13.61
N ILE A 184 9.54 1.24 -14.69
CA ILE A 184 9.58 0.19 -15.72
C ILE A 184 10.10 0.85 -16.99
N CYS A 185 11.41 0.79 -17.15
CA CYS A 185 12.16 1.52 -18.17
C CYS A 185 13.21 0.61 -18.79
N GLY A 186 12.75 -0.24 -19.71
CA GLY A 186 13.58 -1.06 -20.58
C GLY A 186 13.35 -0.76 -22.06
N THR A 187 14.14 -1.39 -22.92
CA THR A 187 13.91 -1.38 -24.38
C THR A 187 12.75 -2.30 -24.77
N ALA A 188 12.40 -3.26 -23.89
CA ALA A 188 11.22 -4.12 -23.97
C ALA A 188 10.95 -4.73 -22.58
N ALA A 189 10.62 -3.90 -21.59
CA ALA A 189 10.34 -4.36 -20.22
C ALA A 189 8.83 -4.49 -19.98
N TRP A 190 8.38 -5.69 -19.63
CA TRP A 190 6.96 -6.02 -19.45
C TRP A 190 6.71 -6.60 -18.06
N ILE A 191 5.71 -6.08 -17.36
CA ILE A 191 5.20 -6.66 -16.12
C ILE A 191 3.73 -6.99 -16.31
N GLN A 192 3.37 -8.26 -16.11
CA GLN A 192 1.99 -8.70 -16.10
C GLN A 192 1.66 -9.32 -14.74
N ALA A 193 0.71 -8.73 -14.03
CA ALA A 193 0.28 -9.15 -12.70
C ALA A 193 -1.22 -9.40 -12.67
N GLN A 194 -1.63 -10.58 -12.18
CA GLN A 194 -3.04 -10.91 -11.96
C GLN A 194 -3.61 -10.28 -10.68
N GLY A 195 -2.88 -9.34 -10.05
CA GLY A 195 -3.25 -8.58 -8.87
C GLY A 195 -2.88 -7.10 -8.99
N PRO A 196 -2.88 -6.34 -7.88
CA PRO A 196 -2.57 -4.92 -7.90
C PRO A 196 -1.07 -4.64 -8.13
N LEU A 197 -0.76 -3.57 -8.86
CA LEU A 197 0.57 -2.96 -8.88
C LEU A 197 0.48 -1.61 -8.15
N ASP A 198 1.06 -1.56 -6.95
CA ASP A 198 0.95 -0.42 -6.06
C ASP A 198 2.33 0.20 -5.79
N ALA A 199 2.39 1.53 -5.75
CA ALA A 199 3.59 2.27 -5.41
C ALA A 199 3.23 3.42 -4.47
N VAL A 200 3.99 3.60 -3.39
CA VAL A 200 3.81 4.74 -2.48
C VAL A 200 4.16 6.06 -3.15
N GLY A 201 5.22 6.06 -3.96
CA GLY A 201 5.59 7.15 -4.84
C GLY A 201 4.72 7.16 -6.09
N GLY A 202 5.36 6.99 -7.24
CA GLY A 202 4.70 6.91 -8.54
C GLY A 202 4.98 5.60 -9.27
N ILE A 203 4.16 5.32 -10.27
CA ILE A 203 4.39 4.27 -11.26
C ILE A 203 4.78 4.95 -12.57
N THR A 204 5.98 4.69 -13.05
CA THR A 204 6.51 5.22 -14.31
C THR A 204 6.70 4.08 -15.30
N VAL A 205 6.02 4.17 -16.45
CA VAL A 205 6.18 3.23 -17.57
C VAL A 205 6.77 4.00 -18.75
N CYS A 206 7.98 3.64 -19.18
CA CYS A 206 8.66 4.27 -20.30
C CYS A 206 8.06 3.84 -21.66
N PRO A 207 8.29 4.58 -22.77
CA PRO A 207 7.61 4.32 -24.05
C PRO A 207 7.78 2.93 -24.68
N ASN A 208 8.84 2.20 -24.34
CA ASN A 208 9.12 0.85 -24.85
C ASN A 208 8.88 -0.23 -23.77
N ALA A 209 8.13 0.10 -22.73
CA ALA A 209 7.72 -0.80 -21.66
C ALA A 209 6.20 -0.91 -21.63
N ASP A 210 5.70 -1.97 -21.00
CA ASP A 210 4.26 -2.20 -20.84
C ASP A 210 3.94 -2.84 -19.49
N VAL A 211 2.72 -2.59 -19.01
CA VAL A 211 2.22 -3.09 -17.73
C VAL A 211 0.78 -3.52 -17.87
N GLU A 212 0.49 -4.77 -17.49
CA GLU A 212 -0.86 -5.27 -17.33
C GLU A 212 -1.05 -5.69 -15.87
N ALA A 213 -1.82 -4.91 -15.10
CA ALA A 213 -2.17 -5.22 -13.70
C ALA A 213 -3.67 -5.01 -13.48
N GLN A 214 -4.26 -5.67 -12.47
CA GLN A 214 -5.69 -5.47 -12.16
C GLN A 214 -6.00 -4.02 -11.77
N THR A 215 -5.10 -3.42 -10.98
CA THR A 215 -5.13 -2.00 -10.64
C THR A 215 -3.71 -1.46 -10.61
N MET A 216 -3.54 -0.20 -11.00
CA MET A 216 -2.27 0.52 -10.87
C MET A 216 -2.49 1.75 -9.99
N ASN A 217 -1.91 1.76 -8.79
CA ASN A 217 -2.05 2.88 -7.86
C ASN A 217 -0.68 3.48 -7.54
N GLY A 218 -0.37 4.63 -8.15
CA GLY A 218 0.64 5.54 -7.61
C GLY A 218 0.03 6.31 -6.44
N SER A 219 0.77 6.48 -5.34
CA SER A 219 0.30 6.99 -4.04
C SER A 219 -0.48 6.00 -3.17
N ALA A 220 -0.11 4.72 -3.23
CA ALA A 220 -0.52 3.73 -2.25
C ALA A 220 0.04 4.07 -0.83
N PRO A 221 -0.57 3.57 0.25
CA PRO A 221 0.04 3.63 1.58
C PRO A 221 1.27 2.72 1.68
N THR A 222 2.18 3.06 2.61
CA THR A 222 3.33 2.19 2.94
C THR A 222 2.87 0.92 3.62
N MET A 223 3.56 -0.17 3.37
CA MET A 223 3.43 -1.43 4.08
C MET A 223 4.50 -1.54 5.18
N SER A 224 4.18 -2.26 6.25
CA SER A 224 5.18 -2.64 7.27
C SER A 224 5.76 -4.00 6.92
N ASP A 225 7.03 -4.24 7.25
CA ASP A 225 7.69 -5.53 7.03
C ASP A 225 6.92 -6.67 7.73
N PRO A 226 6.29 -7.58 6.96
CA PRO A 226 5.41 -8.61 7.48
C PRO A 226 6.18 -9.73 8.21
N LEU A 227 7.51 -9.80 8.03
CA LEU A 227 8.39 -10.80 8.63
C LEU A 227 9.36 -10.19 9.65
N SER A 228 9.19 -8.91 10.00
CA SER A 228 10.00 -8.22 11.02
C SER A 228 10.03 -8.93 12.38
N GLY A 229 8.94 -9.61 12.75
CA GLY A 229 8.84 -10.40 13.98
C GLY A 229 9.43 -11.82 13.92
N VAL A 230 9.82 -12.32 12.75
CA VAL A 230 10.37 -13.68 12.59
C VAL A 230 11.81 -13.73 13.08
N ALA A 231 12.09 -14.54 14.10
CA ALA A 231 13.44 -14.67 14.64
C ALA A 231 14.43 -15.25 13.62
N GLU A 232 15.64 -14.67 13.58
CA GLU A 232 16.75 -15.17 12.76
C GLU A 232 17.27 -16.53 13.28
N PRO A 233 17.77 -17.42 12.40
CA PRO A 233 18.39 -18.67 12.83
C PRO A 233 19.61 -18.47 13.74
N ASN A 234 19.72 -19.29 14.80
CA ASN A 234 20.88 -19.27 15.68
C ASN A 234 22.05 -20.10 15.11
N CYS A 235 22.88 -19.47 14.29
CA CYS A 235 24.01 -20.11 13.63
C CYS A 235 25.06 -20.71 14.57
N GLY A 236 25.21 -20.18 15.79
CA GLY A 236 26.18 -20.68 16.77
C GLY A 236 25.83 -22.06 17.34
N SER A 237 24.60 -22.54 17.12
CA SER A 237 24.13 -23.87 17.56
C SER A 237 24.31 -24.97 16.51
N LEU A 238 24.69 -24.60 15.28
CA LEU A 238 24.81 -25.53 14.15
C LEU A 238 26.23 -26.10 14.03
N PRO A 239 26.40 -27.33 13.52
CA PRO A 239 27.72 -27.86 13.18
C PRO A 239 28.43 -26.96 12.16
N VAL A 240 29.71 -26.66 12.39
CA VAL A 240 30.52 -25.81 11.50
C VAL A 240 31.26 -26.67 10.50
N TYR A 241 31.14 -26.35 9.22
CA TYR A 241 31.83 -27.00 8.11
C TYR A 241 32.71 -26.00 7.35
N PRO A 242 33.87 -26.44 6.83
CA PRO A 242 34.67 -25.63 5.92
C PRO A 242 34.01 -25.56 4.53
N ASP A 243 34.49 -24.64 3.69
CA ASP A 243 34.15 -24.64 2.25
C ASP A 243 34.56 -26.01 1.66
N PRO A 244 33.63 -26.76 1.02
CA PRO A 244 33.93 -28.02 0.36
C PRO A 244 34.87 -27.88 -0.85
N ASP A 245 35.15 -26.64 -1.31
CA ASP A 245 36.08 -26.32 -2.40
C ASP A 245 35.74 -27.10 -3.68
N ILE A 246 34.49 -26.95 -4.14
CA ILE A 246 33.96 -27.72 -5.27
C ILE A 246 34.59 -27.24 -6.58
N LYS A 247 35.25 -28.15 -7.27
CA LYS A 247 36.03 -27.92 -8.50
C LYS A 247 35.56 -28.84 -9.62
N ASN A 248 36.07 -28.61 -10.84
CA ASN A 248 35.82 -29.50 -11.98
C ASN A 248 36.21 -30.96 -11.71
N SER A 249 37.27 -31.20 -10.93
CA SER A 249 37.72 -32.53 -10.54
C SER A 249 36.87 -33.19 -9.45
N THR A 250 35.98 -32.45 -8.79
CA THR A 250 35.12 -32.98 -7.73
C THR A 250 34.08 -33.94 -8.34
N PRO A 251 33.95 -35.20 -7.85
CA PRO A 251 32.91 -36.12 -8.30
C PRO A 251 31.50 -35.56 -8.08
N SER A 252 30.58 -35.86 -8.99
CA SER A 252 29.17 -35.42 -8.95
C SER A 252 28.27 -36.67 -8.87
N PRO A 253 27.20 -36.68 -8.06
CA PRO A 253 26.68 -35.59 -7.24
C PRO A 253 27.46 -35.35 -5.94
N ILE A 254 27.42 -34.11 -5.44
CA ILE A 254 27.99 -33.69 -4.16
C ILE A 254 26.83 -33.50 -3.17
N ASN A 255 26.94 -34.06 -1.97
CA ASN A 255 25.96 -33.83 -0.91
C ASN A 255 26.56 -32.90 0.16
N ILE A 256 25.86 -31.82 0.46
CA ILE A 256 26.26 -30.81 1.44
C ILE A 256 25.39 -30.99 2.69
N PRO A 257 25.97 -31.23 3.88
CA PRO A 257 25.21 -31.34 5.12
C PRO A 257 24.75 -29.96 5.62
N ALA A 258 23.58 -29.92 6.26
CA ALA A 258 23.08 -28.71 6.92
C ALA A 258 24.01 -28.29 8.09
N GLY A 259 24.30 -26.99 8.18
CA GLY A 259 25.22 -26.45 9.17
C GLY A 259 25.66 -25.02 8.87
N SER A 260 26.65 -24.54 9.62
CA SER A 260 27.29 -23.25 9.37
C SER A 260 28.48 -23.38 8.43
N TYR A 261 28.54 -22.51 7.43
CA TYR A 261 29.64 -22.33 6.47
C TYR A 261 30.21 -20.91 6.60
N PRO A 262 31.10 -20.64 7.58
CA PRO A 262 31.61 -19.29 7.83
C PRO A 262 32.42 -18.71 6.67
N SER A 263 33.07 -19.56 5.86
CA SER A 263 33.82 -19.15 4.67
C SER A 263 32.99 -19.17 3.38
N GLY A 264 31.70 -19.53 3.48
CA GLY A 264 30.84 -19.76 2.32
C GLY A 264 31.08 -21.11 1.63
N ILE A 265 30.48 -21.26 0.45
CA ILE A 265 30.65 -22.40 -0.44
C ILE A 265 30.94 -21.86 -1.84
N THR A 266 32.12 -22.20 -2.36
CA THR A 266 32.51 -21.82 -3.73
C THR A 266 32.42 -23.01 -4.67
N ILE A 267 31.60 -22.88 -5.71
CA ILE A 267 31.45 -23.88 -6.77
C ILE A 267 32.14 -23.37 -8.03
N SER A 268 33.32 -23.89 -8.33
CA SER A 268 34.15 -23.52 -9.51
C SER A 268 34.14 -24.54 -10.64
N GLY A 269 33.38 -25.63 -10.48
CA GLY A 269 33.16 -26.63 -11.52
C GLY A 269 31.98 -26.29 -12.45
N ASN A 270 31.88 -27.02 -13.56
CA ASN A 270 30.70 -27.05 -14.45
C ASN A 270 29.99 -28.41 -14.35
N SER A 271 28.70 -28.43 -14.67
CA SER A 271 27.86 -29.65 -14.73
C SER A 271 27.90 -30.46 -13.42
N LYS A 272 27.97 -29.77 -12.29
CA LYS A 272 27.89 -30.37 -10.96
C LYS A 272 26.45 -30.39 -10.47
N VAL A 273 26.08 -31.46 -9.79
CA VAL A 273 24.83 -31.57 -9.04
C VAL A 273 25.19 -31.50 -7.56
N ILE A 274 24.73 -30.45 -6.89
CA ILE A 274 24.96 -30.17 -5.48
C ILE A 274 23.62 -30.37 -4.77
N ASN A 275 23.53 -31.36 -3.89
CA ASN A 275 22.36 -31.62 -3.09
C ASN A 275 22.60 -31.13 -1.66
N PHE A 276 21.84 -30.12 -1.26
CA PHE A 276 21.74 -29.67 0.12
C PHE A 276 20.80 -30.62 0.86
N ALA A 277 21.32 -31.29 1.88
CA ALA A 277 20.49 -32.06 2.80
C ALA A 277 19.49 -31.13 3.52
N SER A 278 18.34 -31.65 3.91
CA SER A 278 17.34 -30.88 4.66
C SER A 278 17.93 -30.27 5.93
N GLY A 279 17.56 -29.02 6.22
CA GLY A 279 18.00 -28.29 7.40
C GLY A 279 18.42 -26.85 7.11
N VAL A 280 19.07 -26.24 8.11
CA VAL A 280 19.46 -24.83 8.06
C VAL A 280 20.92 -24.67 7.68
N TYR A 281 21.17 -23.74 6.76
CA TYR A 281 22.48 -23.35 6.30
C TYR A 281 22.74 -21.92 6.72
N CYS A 282 23.78 -21.71 7.52
CA CYS A 282 24.23 -20.37 7.90
C CYS A 282 25.50 -20.00 7.13
N PHE A 283 25.41 -19.03 6.24
CA PHE A 283 26.50 -18.55 5.40
C PHE A 283 27.12 -17.30 6.02
N GLY A 284 28.40 -17.39 6.40
CA GLY A 284 29.22 -16.25 6.79
C GLY A 284 30.07 -15.68 5.64
N GLY A 285 30.15 -16.43 4.54
CA GLY A 285 30.66 -16.00 3.24
C GLY A 285 29.76 -16.55 2.13
N ASP A 286 29.99 -16.15 0.89
CA ASP A 286 29.06 -16.35 -0.22
C ASP A 286 28.74 -17.83 -0.51
N LEU A 287 27.50 -18.10 -0.88
CA LEU A 287 27.17 -19.28 -1.68
C LEU A 287 27.26 -18.84 -3.14
N LYS A 288 28.35 -19.23 -3.81
CA LYS A 288 28.64 -18.74 -5.15
C LYS A 288 28.93 -19.84 -6.16
N THR A 289 28.43 -19.65 -7.38
CA THR A 289 28.76 -20.49 -8.53
C THR A 289 29.56 -19.70 -9.56
N ARG A 290 30.73 -20.22 -9.94
CA ARG A 290 31.55 -19.71 -11.06
C ARG A 290 31.43 -20.70 -12.21
N GLY A 291 30.35 -20.60 -12.99
CA GLY A 291 30.03 -21.53 -14.07
C GLY A 291 30.07 -20.88 -15.45
N GLY A 292 30.62 -21.60 -16.45
CA GLY A 292 30.45 -21.28 -17.87
C GLY A 292 29.13 -21.83 -18.43
N ALA A 293 28.96 -21.87 -19.75
CA ALA A 293 27.70 -22.24 -20.44
C ALA A 293 27.05 -23.60 -20.05
N ASN A 294 27.74 -24.48 -19.34
CA ASN A 294 27.26 -25.80 -18.88
C ASN A 294 27.08 -25.84 -17.35
N GLY A 295 26.35 -24.88 -16.78
CA GLY A 295 26.35 -24.56 -15.34
C GLY A 295 25.97 -25.69 -14.37
N ASN A 296 25.72 -25.34 -13.11
CA ASN A 296 25.56 -26.29 -12.01
C ASN A 296 24.12 -26.37 -11.53
N THR A 297 23.70 -27.52 -11.02
CA THR A 297 22.38 -27.71 -10.40
C THR A 297 22.51 -27.74 -8.89
N LEU A 298 21.81 -26.83 -8.20
CA LEU A 298 21.71 -26.76 -6.75
C LEU A 298 20.32 -27.25 -6.35
N ASN A 299 20.25 -28.40 -5.69
CA ASN A 299 19.01 -29.01 -5.21
C ASN A 299 18.92 -28.91 -3.68
N GLY A 300 17.77 -28.52 -3.15
CA GLY A 300 17.49 -28.56 -1.72
C GLY A 300 16.01 -28.76 -1.46
N SER A 301 15.67 -29.66 -0.53
CA SER A 301 14.30 -29.85 -0.07
C SER A 301 14.29 -29.76 1.45
N ASP A 302 13.32 -29.03 2.00
CA ASP A 302 13.26 -28.66 3.41
C ASP A 302 14.52 -27.89 3.86
N VAL A 303 14.91 -26.86 3.09
CA VAL A 303 16.11 -26.05 3.35
C VAL A 303 15.75 -24.61 3.74
N LEU A 304 16.62 -24.03 4.58
CA LEU A 304 16.66 -22.59 4.85
C LEU A 304 18.10 -22.10 4.68
N PHE A 305 18.32 -21.22 3.70
CA PHE A 305 19.60 -20.57 3.46
C PHE A 305 19.60 -19.20 4.13
N PHE A 306 20.41 -19.05 5.17
CA PHE A 306 20.51 -17.82 5.94
C PHE A 306 21.88 -17.15 5.75
N PHE A 307 21.87 -15.91 5.29
CA PHE A 307 23.06 -15.14 4.92
C PHE A 307 23.34 -14.02 5.93
N GLN A 308 24.51 -14.04 6.57
CA GLN A 308 24.91 -13.08 7.59
C GLN A 308 26.10 -12.22 7.14
N GLY A 309 26.28 -11.07 7.80
CA GLY A 309 27.38 -10.16 7.49
C GLY A 309 27.21 -9.58 6.09
N SER A 310 28.15 -9.88 5.21
CA SER A 310 28.14 -9.52 3.78
C SER A 310 28.11 -10.75 2.88
N ALA A 311 27.62 -11.88 3.39
CA ALA A 311 27.52 -13.11 2.60
C ALA A 311 26.43 -12.97 1.54
N GLU A 312 26.74 -13.40 0.32
CA GLU A 312 25.84 -13.29 -0.82
C GLU A 312 25.38 -14.67 -1.33
N PHE A 313 24.12 -14.75 -1.74
CA PHE A 313 23.64 -15.75 -2.67
C PHE A 313 23.94 -15.23 -4.09
N ASP A 314 25.05 -15.71 -4.65
CA ASP A 314 25.55 -15.32 -5.97
C ASP A 314 25.55 -16.55 -6.90
N VAL A 315 24.37 -16.87 -7.43
CA VAL A 315 24.21 -17.92 -8.42
C VAL A 315 23.98 -17.29 -9.79
N ASP A 316 24.90 -16.42 -10.21
CA ASP A 316 24.89 -15.83 -11.55
C ASP A 316 25.42 -16.82 -12.61
N GLY A 317 24.83 -16.76 -13.81
CA GLY A 317 25.27 -17.49 -15.00
C GLY A 317 24.15 -18.31 -15.65
N GLY A 318 23.93 -18.10 -16.95
CA GLY A 318 22.79 -18.63 -17.72
C GLY A 318 22.62 -20.16 -17.78
N GLY A 319 23.57 -20.95 -17.25
CA GLY A 319 23.49 -22.41 -17.21
C GLY A 319 23.30 -23.01 -15.82
N ASN A 320 23.25 -22.20 -14.75
CA ASN A 320 23.01 -22.72 -13.40
C ASN A 320 21.52 -22.99 -13.19
N HIS A 321 21.18 -23.98 -12.38
CA HIS A 321 19.82 -24.36 -12.04
C HIS A 321 19.71 -24.32 -10.51
N VAL A 322 18.74 -23.58 -9.98
CA VAL A 322 18.46 -23.53 -8.54
C VAL A 322 17.10 -24.14 -8.31
N ILE A 323 17.03 -25.28 -7.63
CA ILE A 323 15.79 -26.01 -7.33
C ILE A 323 15.74 -26.19 -5.82
N ILE A 324 15.09 -25.26 -5.13
CA ILE A 324 15.05 -25.23 -3.67
C ILE A 324 13.63 -25.06 -3.14
N ASP A 325 13.29 -25.89 -2.17
CA ASP A 325 11.97 -25.92 -1.54
C ASP A 325 12.08 -25.75 -0.03
N SER A 326 11.25 -24.86 0.51
CA SER A 326 11.06 -24.69 1.94
C SER A 326 9.96 -25.61 2.48
N GLY A 327 10.31 -26.36 3.54
CA GLY A 327 9.33 -27.17 4.24
C GLY A 327 9.87 -27.85 5.51
N PRO A 328 8.97 -28.44 6.30
CA PRO A 328 7.52 -28.27 6.31
C PRO A 328 7.19 -27.25 7.39
N GLY A 329 6.65 -26.08 7.02
CA GLY A 329 6.43 -24.91 7.90
C GLY A 329 5.51 -25.09 9.13
N THR A 330 5.35 -26.31 9.63
CA THR A 330 4.76 -26.65 10.92
C THR A 330 5.54 -27.71 11.69
N ASN A 331 6.45 -28.46 11.05
CA ASN A 331 7.27 -29.52 11.64
C ASN A 331 8.73 -29.10 11.89
N CYS A 332 9.14 -27.90 11.45
CA CYS A 332 10.46 -27.35 11.76
C CYS A 332 10.41 -26.56 13.09
N THR A 333 11.39 -26.78 13.96
CA THR A 333 11.49 -26.10 15.26
C THR A 333 11.97 -24.65 15.16
N ILE A 334 12.27 -24.17 13.95
CA ILE A 334 12.85 -22.84 13.70
C ILE A 334 11.75 -21.93 13.15
N PRO A 335 11.51 -20.74 13.75
CA PRO A 335 10.44 -19.83 13.34
C PRO A 335 10.46 -19.47 11.84
N ALA A 336 11.63 -19.24 11.27
CA ALA A 336 11.78 -18.93 9.84
C ALA A 336 11.33 -20.06 8.91
N CYS A 337 11.55 -21.33 9.28
CA CYS A 337 10.99 -22.46 8.54
C CYS A 337 9.45 -22.45 8.59
N ASN A 338 8.88 -22.11 9.74
CA ASN A 338 7.42 -22.11 9.93
C ASN A 338 6.75 -21.01 9.10
N ALA A 339 7.46 -19.91 8.88
CA ALA A 339 7.09 -18.88 7.91
C ALA A 339 7.33 -19.28 6.44
N ARG A 340 7.81 -20.51 6.16
CA ARG A 340 8.16 -21.01 4.81
C ARG A 340 9.24 -20.17 4.12
N ILE A 341 10.19 -19.62 4.87
CA ILE A 341 11.32 -18.89 4.29
C ILE A 341 12.35 -19.89 3.75
N VAL A 342 12.77 -19.73 2.50
CA VAL A 342 13.80 -20.56 1.84
C VAL A 342 15.14 -19.84 1.75
N ILE A 343 15.12 -18.52 1.47
CA ILE A 343 16.29 -17.65 1.49
C ILE A 343 16.01 -16.51 2.45
N PHE A 344 16.89 -16.33 3.44
CA PHE A 344 16.79 -15.28 4.45
C PHE A 344 18.13 -14.54 4.53
N TYR A 345 18.16 -13.26 4.20
CA TYR A 345 19.29 -12.39 4.55
C TYR A 345 19.04 -11.79 5.94
N ALA A 346 20.05 -11.85 6.80
CA ALA A 346 19.99 -11.18 8.10
C ALA A 346 19.58 -9.72 7.93
N ARG A 347 18.85 -9.15 8.90
CA ARG A 347 18.35 -7.77 8.77
C ARG A 347 19.44 -6.71 8.62
N THR A 348 20.66 -7.05 9.03
CA THR A 348 21.85 -6.20 8.90
C THR A 348 22.65 -6.47 7.63
N ASN A 349 22.31 -7.50 6.86
CA ASN A 349 22.95 -7.83 5.59
C ASN A 349 22.21 -7.07 4.47
N CYS A 350 22.90 -6.08 3.90
CA CYS A 350 22.40 -5.25 2.81
C CYS A 350 23.18 -5.51 1.51
N SER A 351 23.89 -6.64 1.43
CA SER A 351 24.50 -7.11 0.18
C SER A 351 23.44 -7.55 -0.81
N ASP A 352 23.78 -7.55 -2.10
CA ASP A 352 22.87 -7.93 -3.17
C ASP A 352 22.49 -9.42 -3.10
N LEU A 353 21.30 -9.73 -3.59
CA LEU A 353 20.83 -11.09 -3.81
C LEU A 353 20.66 -11.29 -5.32
N TRP A 354 21.44 -12.21 -5.90
CA TRP A 354 21.41 -12.49 -7.32
C TRP A 354 20.68 -13.80 -7.59
N LEU A 355 19.44 -13.70 -8.05
CA LEU A 355 18.69 -14.78 -8.68
C LEU A 355 18.56 -14.47 -10.17
N VAL A 356 19.71 -14.35 -10.82
CA VAL A 356 19.85 -14.00 -12.23
C VAL A 356 20.64 -15.12 -12.90
N GLY A 357 19.96 -16.12 -13.44
CA GLY A 357 20.69 -17.22 -14.09
C GLY A 357 19.89 -18.49 -14.20
N GLY A 358 19.98 -19.12 -15.39
CA GLY A 358 19.50 -20.47 -15.61
C GLY A 358 18.27 -20.63 -16.47
N ASN A 359 18.23 -21.71 -17.25
CA ASN A 359 16.95 -22.38 -17.53
C ASN A 359 16.48 -23.02 -16.22
N ASN A 360 15.20 -22.97 -15.85
CA ASN A 360 14.68 -23.72 -14.68
C ASN A 360 15.26 -23.34 -13.30
N THR A 361 15.16 -22.08 -12.89
CA THR A 361 15.22 -21.71 -11.47
C THR A 361 13.84 -21.95 -10.85
N ASP A 362 13.72 -22.86 -9.89
CA ASP A 362 12.49 -23.22 -9.17
C ASP A 362 12.72 -22.99 -7.66
N VAL A 363 12.10 -21.94 -7.13
CA VAL A 363 12.21 -21.56 -5.71
C VAL A 363 10.83 -21.59 -5.08
N ASN A 364 10.60 -22.54 -4.17
CA ASN A 364 9.34 -22.64 -3.44
C ASN A 364 9.48 -22.20 -1.98
N GLY A 365 8.89 -21.05 -1.67
CA GLY A 365 8.94 -20.43 -0.35
C GLY A 365 8.99 -18.91 -0.41
N ILE A 366 9.34 -18.31 0.73
CA ILE A 366 9.60 -16.90 0.83
C ILE A 366 11.09 -16.63 0.62
N ILE A 367 11.41 -15.68 -0.27
CA ILE A 367 12.72 -15.03 -0.34
C ILE A 367 12.61 -13.73 0.45
N TYR A 368 13.36 -13.62 1.56
CA TYR A 368 13.29 -12.47 2.47
C TYR A 368 14.67 -11.83 2.64
N ALA A 369 14.83 -10.61 2.13
CA ALA A 369 16.07 -9.85 2.20
C ALA A 369 15.78 -8.36 2.50
N PRO A 370 15.39 -8.02 3.74
CA PRO A 370 14.75 -6.74 4.08
C PRO A 370 15.66 -5.50 3.96
N CYS A 371 16.98 -5.67 3.80
CA CYS A 371 17.94 -4.57 3.58
C CYS A 371 18.61 -4.66 2.19
N SER A 372 18.31 -5.67 1.39
CA SER A 372 19.05 -5.97 0.16
C SER A 372 18.28 -5.59 -1.10
N LEU A 373 19.03 -5.24 -2.14
CA LEU A 373 18.54 -5.23 -3.51
C LEU A 373 18.49 -6.67 -4.04
N ILE A 374 17.30 -7.10 -4.45
CA ILE A 374 17.08 -8.40 -5.08
C ILE A 374 17.11 -8.22 -6.59
N HIS A 375 18.09 -8.84 -7.24
CA HIS A 375 18.15 -8.93 -8.70
C HIS A 375 17.43 -10.21 -9.14
N LEU A 376 16.33 -10.03 -9.84
CA LEU A 376 15.49 -11.10 -10.34
C LEU A 376 15.66 -11.19 -11.86
N GLY A 377 16.12 -12.35 -12.34
CA GLY A 377 16.21 -12.64 -13.76
C GLY A 377 16.12 -14.13 -14.04
N GLY A 378 15.25 -14.51 -14.96
CA GLY A 378 15.07 -15.91 -15.36
C GLY A 378 15.50 -16.16 -16.80
N ALA A 379 15.62 -17.43 -17.17
CA ALA A 379 15.30 -17.89 -18.51
C ALA A 379 13.96 -18.65 -18.51
N SER A 380 13.50 -19.10 -19.69
CA SER A 380 12.24 -19.81 -19.82
C SER A 380 12.12 -20.98 -18.83
N GLY A 381 10.96 -21.05 -18.16
CA GLY A 381 10.70 -22.06 -17.12
C GLY A 381 11.27 -21.73 -15.74
N SER A 382 11.71 -20.50 -15.49
CA SER A 382 12.05 -20.03 -14.14
C SER A 382 10.80 -19.59 -13.39
N GLU A 383 10.62 -20.13 -12.19
CA GLU A 383 9.44 -20.02 -11.36
C GLU A 383 9.82 -19.79 -9.89
N ILE A 384 9.15 -18.83 -9.25
CA ILE A 384 9.18 -18.65 -7.81
C ILE A 384 7.76 -18.88 -7.29
N THR A 385 7.55 -19.92 -6.49
CA THR A 385 6.26 -20.18 -5.85
C THR A 385 6.29 -19.68 -4.41
N GLY A 386 5.56 -18.61 -4.11
CA GLY A 386 5.55 -17.99 -2.78
C GLY A 386 5.58 -16.46 -2.85
N GLN A 387 6.47 -15.85 -2.07
CA GLN A 387 6.57 -14.40 -1.91
C GLN A 387 8.03 -13.95 -1.93
N VAL A 388 8.31 -12.82 -2.57
CA VAL A 388 9.63 -12.19 -2.63
C VAL A 388 9.55 -10.84 -1.95
N ILE A 389 10.33 -10.66 -0.89
CA ILE A 389 10.27 -9.49 -0.01
C ILE A 389 11.70 -8.97 0.16
N GLY A 390 12.00 -7.83 -0.46
CA GLY A 390 13.31 -7.18 -0.43
C GLY A 390 13.23 -5.74 0.06
N ALA A 391 14.38 -5.09 0.31
CA ALA A 391 14.41 -3.63 0.40
C ALA A 391 14.04 -3.02 -0.95
N GLU A 392 14.66 -3.54 -1.99
CA GLU A 392 14.48 -3.14 -3.38
C GLU A 392 14.42 -4.40 -4.27
N ALA A 393 13.80 -4.29 -5.43
CA ALA A 393 13.76 -5.37 -6.40
C ALA A 393 13.98 -4.83 -7.81
N THR A 394 14.91 -5.43 -8.53
CA THR A 394 15.14 -5.11 -9.94
C THR A 394 14.95 -6.33 -10.82
N ILE A 395 14.09 -6.18 -11.83
CA ILE A 395 13.89 -7.18 -12.86
C ILE A 395 14.92 -6.94 -13.96
N VAL A 396 15.81 -7.91 -14.12
CA VAL A 396 16.94 -7.90 -15.04
C VAL A 396 16.93 -9.18 -15.87
N GLY A 397 17.74 -9.22 -16.92
CA GLY A 397 17.80 -10.36 -17.82
C GLY A 397 16.89 -10.22 -19.04
N GLY A 398 17.06 -11.15 -19.98
CA GLY A 398 16.47 -11.12 -21.33
C GLY A 398 15.27 -12.05 -21.54
N ALA A 399 14.70 -12.60 -20.48
CA ALA A 399 13.73 -13.70 -20.57
C ALA A 399 12.71 -13.70 -19.41
N ASP A 400 11.74 -14.63 -19.51
CA ASP A 400 10.53 -14.68 -18.69
C ASP A 400 10.82 -15.23 -17.28
N LEU A 401 10.43 -14.48 -16.25
CA LEU A 401 10.34 -14.94 -14.86
C LEU A 401 8.88 -15.03 -14.43
N GLN A 402 8.50 -16.14 -13.81
CA GLN A 402 7.17 -16.30 -13.22
C GLN A 402 7.24 -16.28 -11.69
N ILE A 403 6.34 -15.55 -11.05
CA ILE A 403 6.09 -15.62 -9.61
C ILE A 403 4.66 -16.11 -9.41
N ASN A 404 4.52 -17.30 -8.84
CA ASN A 404 3.26 -17.90 -8.47
C ASN A 404 2.96 -17.55 -7.02
N TYR A 405 2.04 -16.59 -6.81
CA TYR A 405 1.69 -16.14 -5.47
C TYR A 405 1.08 -17.28 -4.67
N VAL A 406 1.70 -17.58 -3.54
CA VAL A 406 1.14 -18.39 -2.45
C VAL A 406 1.29 -17.59 -1.18
N GLN A 407 0.18 -17.36 -0.49
CA GLN A 407 0.18 -16.61 0.77
C GLN A 407 0.79 -17.47 1.89
N TYR A 408 2.08 -17.28 2.14
CA TYR A 408 2.75 -17.85 3.31
C TYR A 408 2.77 -16.86 4.48
N VAL A 409 2.82 -15.55 4.19
CA VAL A 409 2.67 -14.47 5.16
C VAL A 409 1.60 -13.48 4.69
N GLU A 410 0.80 -12.97 5.63
CA GLU A 410 -0.17 -11.93 5.33
C GLU A 410 0.53 -10.61 5.04
N THR A 411 0.26 -10.05 3.87
CA THR A 411 0.67 -8.71 3.49
C THR A 411 -0.55 -7.81 3.52
N SER A 412 -0.50 -6.72 4.28
CA SER A 412 -1.62 -5.81 4.45
C SER A 412 -1.19 -4.35 4.34
N ILE A 413 -2.08 -3.54 3.79
CA ILE A 413 -1.92 -2.08 3.73
C ILE A 413 -3.07 -1.40 4.46
N PRO A 414 -2.82 -0.28 5.13
CA PRO A 414 -3.90 0.47 5.77
C PRO A 414 -4.77 1.14 4.70
N LEU A 415 -6.08 0.94 4.69
CA LEU A 415 -7.04 1.62 3.81
C LEU A 415 -7.83 2.65 4.60
N VAL A 416 -8.04 3.82 3.99
CA VAL A 416 -8.81 4.91 4.60
C VAL A 416 -10.21 4.95 4.01
N TYR A 417 -11.22 4.99 4.86
CA TYR A 417 -12.62 5.08 4.46
C TYR A 417 -13.43 5.98 5.41
N LEU A 418 -14.52 6.56 4.90
CA LEU A 418 -15.50 7.30 5.71
C LEU A 418 -16.46 6.32 6.39
N VAL A 419 -16.75 6.58 7.66
CA VAL A 419 -17.78 5.88 8.44
C VAL A 419 -19.07 6.67 8.26
N GLU A 420 -20.07 6.06 7.62
CA GLU A 420 -21.42 6.62 7.47
C GLU A 420 -22.24 6.58 8.77
#